data_AF-A0A927WB24-F1
#
_entry.id   AF-A0A927WB24-F1
#
_cell.length_a   1.000
_cell.length_b   1.000
_cell.length_c   1.000
_cell.angle_alpha   90.00
_cell.angle_beta   90.00
_cell.angle_gamma   90.00
#
_symmetry.space_group_name_H-M   'P 1'
#
loop_
_entity.id
_entity.type
_entity.pdbx_description
1 polymer ?
#
loop_
_entity_poly.entity_id
_entity_poly.type
_entity_poly.pdbx_seq_one_letter_code
_entity_poly.pdbx_strand_id
1 'polypeptide(L)'
;MKKSDIYKRIQEYCVSHFEKLNSNDFVIGDAPLNYRCHLNSVQKVKKGKAVKVFSCYAFDRSNNTQCIHFINQLENGKFQDNTWGWLYEWCDYYIIREITPDEYSHIWDALENTRDSIVKINSSRFERFVLRIKSDECL
;
A
#
# COMPACT_ATOMS: atom_id res chain seq x y z
N MET A 1 -22.91 12.70 6.56
CA MET A 1 -21.89 11.66 6.32
C MET A 1 -21.37 11.81 4.91
N LYS A 2 -20.07 11.99 4.75
CA LYS A 2 -19.37 12.23 3.47
C LYS A 2 -18.36 11.10 3.23
N LYS A 3 -17.91 10.92 1.97
CA LYS A 3 -16.81 9.98 1.65
C LYS A 3 -15.56 10.21 2.51
N SER A 4 -15.24 11.49 2.79
CA SER A 4 -14.14 11.90 3.68
C SER A 4 -14.21 11.29 5.07
N ASP A 5 -15.40 11.03 5.61
CA ASP A 5 -15.58 10.44 6.93
C ASP A 5 -15.17 8.96 6.95
N ILE A 6 -15.24 8.28 5.80
CA ILE A 6 -14.77 6.89 5.64
C ILE A 6 -13.26 6.87 5.41
N TYR A 7 -12.73 7.81 4.63
CA TYR A 7 -11.28 7.91 4.40
C TYR A 7 -10.56 8.15 5.72
N LYS A 8 -11.08 9.07 6.54
CA LYS A 8 -10.55 9.34 7.88
C LYS A 8 -10.59 8.10 8.79
N ARG A 9 -11.70 7.35 8.80
CA ARG A 9 -11.81 6.09 9.57
C ARG A 9 -10.79 5.05 9.10
N ILE A 10 -10.61 4.90 7.79
CA ILE A 10 -9.60 4.00 7.21
C ILE A 10 -8.20 4.42 7.66
N GLN A 11 -7.87 5.70 7.56
CA GLN A 11 -6.58 6.23 8.03
C GLN A 11 -6.37 5.92 9.51
N GLU A 12 -7.33 6.25 10.38
CA GLU A 12 -7.27 6.00 11.82
C GLU A 12 -7.09 4.50 12.12
N TYR A 13 -7.83 3.64 11.41
CA TYR A 13 -7.69 2.19 11.53
C TYR A 13 -6.29 1.71 11.13
N CYS A 14 -5.81 2.08 9.94
CA CYS A 14 -4.52 1.64 9.44
C CYS A 14 -3.36 2.12 10.32
N VAL A 15 -3.39 3.38 10.75
CA VAL A 15 -2.35 3.96 11.61
C VAL A 15 -2.31 3.31 13.00
N SER A 16 -3.45 2.84 13.51
CA SER A 16 -3.54 2.23 14.84
C SER A 16 -3.29 0.72 14.85
N HIS A 17 -3.53 0.01 13.75
CA HIS A 17 -3.46 -1.46 13.69
C HIS A 17 -2.21 -2.00 13.02
N PHE A 18 -1.55 -1.22 12.16
CA PHE A 18 -0.42 -1.68 11.37
C PHE A 18 0.90 -1.08 11.84
N GLU A 19 1.98 -1.83 11.66
CA GLU A 19 3.33 -1.40 12.05
C GLU A 19 3.83 -0.31 11.10
N LYS A 20 4.15 0.85 11.66
CA LYS A 20 4.76 1.96 10.91
C LYS A 20 6.23 1.68 10.62
N LEU A 21 6.63 1.77 9.36
CA LEU A 21 8.03 1.69 8.97
C LEU A 21 8.78 2.97 9.27
N ASN A 22 10.05 2.82 9.66
CA ASN A 22 10.95 3.94 9.85
C ASN A 22 11.48 4.43 8.49
N SER A 23 11.38 5.73 8.21
CA SER A 23 11.87 6.33 6.96
C SER A 23 13.37 6.13 6.75
N ASN A 24 14.15 6.00 7.82
CA ASN A 24 15.60 5.76 7.75
C ASN A 24 15.95 4.32 7.33
N ASP A 25 14.94 3.45 7.26
CA ASP A 25 15.10 2.09 6.74
C ASP A 25 14.83 1.98 5.23
N PHE A 26 14.47 3.08 4.59
CA PHE A 26 14.32 3.13 3.15
C PHE A 26 15.61 3.51 2.44
N VAL A 27 15.77 2.96 1.24
CA VAL A 27 16.74 3.40 0.25
C VAL A 27 16.00 3.78 -1.03
N ILE A 28 16.59 4.66 -1.82
CA ILE A 28 16.01 5.11 -3.09
C ILE A 28 15.79 3.91 -4.02
N GLY A 29 14.56 3.77 -4.49
CA GLY A 29 14.18 2.77 -5.49
C GLY A 29 14.06 3.32 -6.89
N ASP A 30 13.64 2.46 -7.83
CA ASP A 30 13.29 2.90 -9.16
C ASP A 30 12.06 3.84 -9.08
N ALA A 31 12.01 4.86 -9.94
CA ALA A 31 10.91 5.81 -10.03
C ALA A 31 10.22 5.73 -11.41
N PRO A 32 9.59 4.60 -11.80
CA PRO A 32 8.82 4.53 -13.04
C PRO A 32 7.54 5.37 -12.97
N LEU A 33 7.08 5.77 -11.77
CA LEU A 33 5.95 6.67 -11.53
C LEU A 33 4.65 6.23 -12.24
N ASN A 34 4.40 4.92 -12.24
CA ASN A 34 3.18 4.32 -12.79
C ASN A 34 2.28 3.76 -11.68
N TYR A 35 1.05 3.37 -12.04
CA TYR A 35 0.06 2.82 -11.11
C TYR A 35 0.22 1.31 -10.83
N ARG A 36 1.34 0.70 -11.21
CA ARG A 36 1.54 -0.77 -11.19
C ARG A 36 2.51 -1.21 -10.10
N CYS A 37 2.38 -0.64 -8.90
CA CYS A 37 3.33 -0.88 -7.81
C CYS A 37 3.52 -2.35 -7.46
N HIS A 38 2.42 -3.11 -7.41
CA HIS A 38 2.43 -4.55 -7.21
C HIS A 38 3.28 -5.31 -8.24
N LEU A 39 3.16 -4.98 -9.54
CA LEU A 39 3.97 -5.61 -10.60
C LEU A 39 5.43 -5.17 -10.52
N ASN A 40 5.69 -3.88 -10.27
CA ASN A 40 7.06 -3.37 -10.13
C ASN A 40 7.79 -4.11 -8.99
N SER A 41 7.11 -4.30 -7.86
CA SER A 41 7.68 -4.95 -6.68
C SER A 41 7.90 -6.45 -6.88
N VAL A 42 6.97 -7.16 -7.52
CA VAL A 42 7.17 -8.57 -7.92
C VAL A 42 8.32 -8.69 -8.94
N GLN A 43 8.40 -7.77 -9.89
CA GLN A 43 9.45 -7.78 -10.92
C GLN A 43 10.85 -7.64 -10.32
N LYS A 44 10.98 -6.90 -9.20
CA LYS A 44 12.25 -6.74 -8.48
C LYS A 44 12.72 -8.02 -7.83
N VAL A 45 11.80 -8.78 -7.23
CA VAL A 45 12.12 -10.11 -6.69
C VAL A 45 12.47 -11.08 -7.82
N LYS A 46 11.70 -11.10 -8.91
CA LYS A 46 12.01 -11.96 -10.08
C LYS A 46 13.36 -11.67 -10.73
N LYS A 47 13.85 -10.43 -10.62
CA LYS A 47 15.18 -10.02 -11.10
C LYS A 47 16.31 -10.29 -10.10
N GLY A 48 16.01 -10.86 -8.92
CA GLY A 48 16.99 -11.04 -7.84
C GLY A 48 17.48 -9.72 -7.23
N LYS A 49 16.71 -8.63 -7.35
CA LYS A 49 17.06 -7.31 -6.80
C LYS A 49 16.38 -7.00 -5.47
N ALA A 50 15.51 -7.89 -5.00
CA ALA A 50 14.80 -7.80 -3.73
C ALA A 50 14.51 -9.21 -3.22
N VAL A 51 14.38 -9.37 -1.91
CA VAL A 51 14.11 -10.68 -1.28
C VAL A 51 12.64 -10.87 -0.95
N LYS A 52 11.91 -9.79 -0.67
CA LYS A 52 10.51 -9.84 -0.26
C LYS A 52 9.68 -8.72 -0.89
N VAL A 53 8.36 -8.95 -0.91
CA VAL A 53 7.34 -7.97 -1.28
C VAL A 53 6.42 -7.78 -0.08
N PHE A 54 6.13 -6.52 0.27
CA PHE A 54 5.19 -6.17 1.31
C PHE A 54 4.03 -5.36 0.71
N SER A 55 2.82 -5.66 1.15
CA SER A 55 1.66 -4.79 0.98
C SER A 55 1.56 -3.87 2.18
N CYS A 56 1.45 -2.58 1.91
CA CYS A 56 1.47 -1.52 2.89
C CYS A 56 0.29 -0.58 2.67
N TYR A 57 -0.20 0.00 3.75
CA TYR A 57 -0.94 1.24 3.69
C TYR A 57 0.07 2.38 3.56
N ALA A 58 -0.04 3.19 2.51
CA ALA A 58 0.79 4.36 2.30
C ALA A 58 -0.05 5.63 2.46
N PHE A 59 0.48 6.60 3.19
CA PHE A 59 -0.13 7.91 3.37
C PHE A 59 0.83 9.00 2.92
N ASP A 60 0.47 9.72 1.87
CA ASP A 60 1.24 10.83 1.32
C ASP A 60 0.93 12.12 2.09
N ARG A 61 1.92 12.58 2.86
CA ARG A 61 1.79 13.77 3.69
C ARG A 61 1.71 15.06 2.87
N SER A 62 2.16 15.05 1.62
CA SER A 62 2.22 16.25 0.77
C SER A 62 0.86 16.69 0.25
N ASN A 63 -0.02 15.73 -0.03
CA ASN A 63 -1.35 15.96 -0.61
C ASN A 63 -2.49 15.36 0.22
N ASN A 64 -2.17 14.77 1.38
CA ASN A 64 -3.13 14.16 2.31
C ASN A 64 -3.94 13.02 1.64
N THR A 65 -3.28 12.21 0.82
CA THR A 65 -3.88 11.05 0.15
C THR A 65 -3.37 9.73 0.72
N GLN A 66 -4.14 8.67 0.49
CA GLN A 66 -3.86 7.34 1.01
C GLN A 66 -4.08 6.27 -0.05
N CYS A 67 -3.29 5.21 -0.02
CA CYS A 67 -3.47 4.05 -0.90
C CYS A 67 -2.91 2.75 -0.32
N ILE A 68 -3.27 1.64 -0.94
CA ILE A 68 -2.51 0.39 -0.79
C ILE A 68 -1.34 0.40 -1.77
N HIS A 69 -0.14 0.24 -1.24
CA HIS A 69 1.10 0.29 -1.99
C HIS A 69 1.96 -0.93 -1.72
N PHE A 70 2.80 -1.28 -2.69
CA PHE A 70 3.68 -2.44 -2.60
C PHE A 70 5.13 -1.98 -2.64
N ILE A 71 5.89 -2.36 -1.60
CA ILE A 71 7.32 -2.07 -1.48
C ILE A 71 8.11 -3.37 -1.42
N ASN A 72 9.43 -3.27 -1.59
CA ASN A 72 10.34 -4.39 -1.46
C ASN A 72 11.17 -4.29 -0.19
N GLN A 73 11.61 -5.44 0.32
CA GLN A 73 12.75 -5.51 1.23
C GLN A 73 13.95 -6.09 0.49
N LEU A 74 15.12 -5.52 0.72
CA LEU A 74 16.41 -5.92 0.16
C LEU A 74 17.13 -6.90 1.09
N GLU A 75 18.19 -7.56 0.59
CA GLU A 75 18.98 -8.52 1.38
C GLU A 75 19.57 -7.93 2.66
N ASN A 76 19.91 -6.64 2.64
CA ASN A 76 20.43 -5.92 3.80
C ASN A 76 19.34 -5.48 4.81
N GLY A 77 18.10 -5.93 4.61
CA GLY A 77 16.96 -5.62 5.47
C GLY A 77 16.30 -4.26 5.21
N LYS A 78 16.90 -3.39 4.38
CA LYS A 78 16.34 -2.08 4.03
C LYS A 78 15.14 -2.23 3.08
N PHE A 79 14.24 -1.27 3.14
CA PHE A 79 13.08 -1.18 2.27
C PHE A 79 13.35 -0.32 1.05
N GLN A 80 12.64 -0.61 -0.04
CA GLN A 80 12.78 0.11 -1.28
C GLN A 80 11.41 0.25 -1.97
N ASP A 81 11.03 1.49 -2.27
CA ASP A 81 9.88 1.78 -3.11
C ASP A 81 10.30 1.87 -4.58
N ASN A 82 10.01 0.83 -5.35
CA ASN A 82 10.37 0.73 -6.76
C ASN A 82 9.33 1.32 -7.73
N THR A 83 8.37 2.07 -7.20
CA THR A 83 7.36 2.77 -8.01
C THR A 83 7.52 4.27 -7.90
N TRP A 84 7.68 4.75 -6.67
CA TRP A 84 7.79 6.17 -6.36
C TRP A 84 9.24 6.64 -6.22
N GLY A 85 10.21 5.72 -6.04
CA GLY A 85 11.61 6.05 -5.84
C GLY A 85 11.78 7.03 -4.69
N TRP A 86 12.51 8.13 -4.90
CA TRP A 86 12.80 9.15 -3.88
C TRP A 86 11.57 9.78 -3.21
N LEU A 87 10.39 9.71 -3.84
CA LEU A 87 9.15 10.27 -3.27
C LEU A 87 8.69 9.54 -1.99
N TYR A 88 9.27 8.38 -1.65
CA TYR A 88 9.01 7.70 -0.37
C TYR A 88 9.24 8.62 0.83
N GLU A 89 10.11 9.63 0.70
CA GLU A 89 10.43 10.60 1.75
C GLU A 89 9.23 11.42 2.22
N TRP A 90 8.18 11.53 1.40
CA TRP A 90 6.94 12.25 1.71
C TRP A 90 5.82 11.35 2.23
N CYS A 91 6.06 10.03 2.23
CA CYS A 91 5.07 9.03 2.57
C CYS A 91 5.32 8.44 3.96
N ASP A 92 4.25 8.05 4.63
CA ASP A 92 4.27 7.12 5.75
C ASP A 92 3.83 5.74 5.24
N TYR A 93 4.59 4.71 5.60
CA TYR A 93 4.27 3.33 5.23
C TYR A 93 3.93 2.53 6.48
N TYR A 94 2.84 1.79 6.42
CA TYR A 94 2.39 0.89 7.48
C TYR A 94 2.23 -0.52 6.91
N ILE A 95 2.95 -1.51 7.42
CA ILE A 95 2.93 -2.87 6.89
C ILE A 95 1.60 -3.54 7.22
N ILE A 96 0.90 -3.98 6.18
CA ILE A 96 -0.31 -4.80 6.30
C ILE A 96 0.10 -6.27 6.37
N ARG A 97 0.90 -6.73 5.40
CA ARG A 97 1.39 -8.11 5.34
C ARG A 97 2.54 -8.28 4.35
N GLU A 98 3.34 -9.33 4.56
CA GLU A 98 4.22 -9.90 3.54
C GLU A 98 3.38 -10.61 2.47
N ILE A 99 3.79 -10.50 1.20
CA ILE A 99 3.20 -11.23 0.08
C ILE A 99 4.04 -12.48 -0.17
N THR A 100 3.39 -13.64 -0.15
CA THR A 100 4.08 -14.90 -0.38
C THR A 100 4.32 -15.15 -1.88
N PRO A 101 5.39 -15.89 -2.26
CA PRO A 101 5.72 -16.11 -3.67
C PRO A 101 4.62 -16.75 -4.52
N ASP A 102 3.75 -17.57 -3.91
CA ASP A 102 2.58 -18.18 -4.55
C ASP A 102 1.52 -17.15 -4.96
N GLU A 103 1.46 -16.00 -4.30
CA GLU A 103 0.53 -14.91 -4.66
C GLU A 103 1.05 -14.06 -5.83
N TYR A 104 2.30 -14.21 -6.26
CA TYR A 104 2.91 -13.31 -7.26
C TYR A 104 2.25 -13.35 -8.63
N SER A 105 1.68 -14.50 -9.03
CA SER A 105 0.91 -14.61 -10.28
C SER A 105 -0.45 -13.93 -10.21
N HIS A 106 -0.98 -13.74 -9.00
CA HIS A 106 -2.30 -13.17 -8.71
C HIS A 106 -2.18 -11.91 -7.84
N ILE A 107 -1.06 -11.18 -7.96
CA ILE A 107 -0.77 -10.03 -7.10
C ILE A 107 -1.80 -8.90 -7.25
N TRP A 108 -2.48 -8.84 -8.39
CA TRP A 108 -3.60 -7.93 -8.61
C TRP A 108 -4.76 -8.26 -7.66
N ASP A 109 -5.09 -9.54 -7.51
CA ASP A 109 -6.13 -9.99 -6.59
C ASP A 109 -5.73 -9.71 -5.14
N ALA A 110 -4.43 -9.84 -4.81
CA ALA A 110 -3.91 -9.44 -3.50
C ALA A 110 -4.12 -7.95 -3.20
N LEU A 111 -3.91 -7.06 -4.17
CA LEU A 111 -4.18 -5.62 -4.04
C LEU A 111 -5.67 -5.36 -3.83
N GLU A 112 -6.52 -5.85 -4.74
CA GLU A 112 -7.97 -5.62 -4.70
C GLU A 112 -8.59 -6.18 -3.41
N ASN A 113 -8.25 -7.41 -3.02
CA ASN A 113 -8.74 -8.02 -1.79
C ASN A 113 -8.32 -7.25 -0.54
N THR A 114 -7.10 -6.67 -0.52
CA THR A 114 -6.62 -5.87 0.60
C THR A 114 -7.44 -4.58 0.72
N ARG A 115 -7.63 -3.85 -0.39
CA ARG A 115 -8.46 -2.63 -0.43
C ARG A 115 -9.89 -2.92 0.02
N ASP A 116 -10.49 -3.96 -0.55
CA ASP A 116 -11.85 -4.39 -0.24
C ASP A 116 -12.02 -4.72 1.24
N SER A 117 -11.06 -5.43 1.83
CA SER A 117 -11.10 -5.83 3.22
C SER A 117 -11.05 -4.62 4.15
N ILE A 118 -10.11 -3.71 3.93
CA ILE A 118 -9.96 -2.49 4.76
C ILE A 118 -11.20 -1.60 4.64
N VAL A 119 -11.75 -1.42 3.43
CA VAL A 119 -12.97 -0.64 3.24
C VAL A 119 -14.17 -1.31 3.90
N LYS A 120 -14.31 -2.64 3.83
CA LYS A 120 -15.41 -3.39 4.47
C LYS A 120 -15.35 -3.34 5.99
N ILE A 121 -14.15 -3.33 6.59
CA ILE A 121 -13.96 -3.18 8.04
C ILE A 121 -14.41 -1.79 8.51
N ASN A 122 -14.11 -0.76 7.73
CA ASN A 122 -14.30 0.64 8.12
C ASN A 122 -15.60 1.28 7.60
N SER A 123 -16.47 0.49 6.96
CA SER A 123 -17.76 0.97 6.47
C SER A 123 -18.82 -0.13 6.50
N SER A 124 -20.08 0.27 6.62
CA SER A 124 -21.25 -0.61 6.47
C SER A 124 -21.66 -0.75 5.01
N ARG A 125 -22.45 -1.80 4.71
CA ARG A 125 -23.03 -1.99 3.37
C ARG A 125 -23.89 -0.80 2.94
N PHE A 126 -24.64 -0.22 3.87
CA PHE A 126 -25.50 0.95 3.62
C PHE A 126 -24.67 2.19 3.26
N GLU A 127 -23.62 2.47 4.02
CA GLU A 127 -22.69 3.58 3.74
C GLU A 127 -22.07 3.47 2.35
N ARG A 128 -21.56 2.28 2.00
CA ARG A 128 -20.95 2.07 0.68
C ARG A 128 -21.95 2.26 -0.46
N PHE A 129 -23.18 1.80 -0.25
CA PHE A 129 -24.26 1.95 -1.23
C PHE A 129 -24.65 3.42 -1.43
N VAL A 130 -24.99 4.12 -0.35
CA VAL A 130 -25.45 5.52 -0.41
C VAL A 130 -24.37 6.46 -0.94
N LEU A 131 -23.13 6.25 -0.51
CA LEU A 131 -22.00 7.11 -0.90
C LEU A 131 -21.32 6.66 -2.20
N ARG A 132 -21.77 5.56 -2.81
CA ARG A 132 -21.17 4.96 -4.02
C ARG A 132 -19.66 4.79 -3.86
N ILE A 133 -19.27 4.15 -2.77
CA ILE A 133 -17.86 3.92 -2.45
C ILE A 133 -17.38 2.71 -3.23
N LYS A 134 -16.29 2.91 -3.97
CA LYS A 134 -15.48 1.85 -4.53
C LYS A 134 -14.14 1.79 -3.81
N SER A 135 -13.58 0.60 -3.71
CA SER A 135 -12.37 0.33 -2.93
C SER A 135 -11.14 1.00 -3.53
N ASP A 136 -11.02 0.98 -4.86
CA ASP A 136 -10.00 1.68 -5.67
C ASP A 136 -10.04 3.22 -5.58
N GLU A 137 -11.21 3.79 -5.26
CA GLU A 137 -11.37 5.24 -5.04
C GLU A 137 -11.03 5.66 -3.59
N CYS A 138 -10.93 4.71 -2.66
CA CYS A 138 -10.60 4.97 -1.25
C CYS A 138 -9.12 4.75 -0.93
N LEU A 139 -8.50 3.83 -1.66
CA LEU A 139 -7.21 3.20 -1.38
C LEU A 139 -6.58 2.63 -2.67
#